data_AF-A0AB39KAA1-F1
#
_entry.id   AF-A0AB39KAA1-F1
#
_cell.length_a   1.000
_cell.length_b   1.000
_cell.length_c   1.000
_cell.angle_alpha   90.00
_cell.angle_beta   90.00
_cell.angle_gamma   90.00
#
_symmetry.space_group_name_H-M   'P 1'
#
loop_
_entity.id
_entity.type
_entity.pdbx_description
1 polymer ?
#
loop_
_entity_poly.entity_id
_entity_poly.type
_entity_poly.pdbx_seq_one_letter_code
_entity_poly.pdbx_strand_id
1 'polypeptide(L)'
;MNRMEHQRGMGMIEILVALLILAIGILGFVALQYRALEASSESTSRVQAITIARDIAERIRVNRNSLAVYSQQLQDPSKQKDFVKNCFQDNCSDTDLADFDVAQVAKTVSSLGMTINMVACPKTNNRQCIYIAWGDTSATNGTGAGDCTQDTSYNDNSTCVIMETY
;
A
#
# COMPACT_ATOMS: atom_id res chain seq x y z
N MET A 1 -33.73 60.89 -27.13
CA MET A 1 -33.85 61.00 -25.66
C MET A 1 -33.10 59.85 -25.03
N ASN A 2 -31.87 60.08 -24.56
CA ASN A 2 -31.12 59.05 -23.83
C ASN A 2 -31.67 58.96 -22.41
N ARG A 3 -32.25 57.81 -22.05
CA ARG A 3 -32.52 57.47 -20.66
C ARG A 3 -31.19 57.26 -19.95
N MET A 4 -30.87 58.11 -18.97
CA MET A 4 -29.81 57.80 -18.02
C MET A 4 -30.34 56.74 -17.06
N GLU A 5 -29.94 55.49 -17.30
CA GLU A 5 -30.12 54.36 -16.38
C GLU A 5 -29.47 54.72 -15.04
N HIS A 6 -30.25 54.73 -13.96
CA HIS A 6 -29.74 54.97 -12.61
C HIS A 6 -28.97 53.71 -12.16
N GLN A 7 -27.67 53.87 -11.90
CA GLN A 7 -26.85 52.81 -11.31
C GLN A 7 -27.42 52.47 -9.92
N ARG A 8 -28.13 51.34 -9.82
CA ARG A 8 -28.50 50.77 -8.52
C ARG A 8 -27.24 50.19 -7.91
N GLY A 9 -26.56 50.97 -7.06
CA GLY A 9 -25.40 50.50 -6.32
C GLY A 9 -25.74 49.22 -5.55
N MET A 10 -24.82 48.25 -5.55
CA MET A 10 -24.94 47.05 -4.72
C MET A 10 -24.91 47.48 -3.25
N GLY A 11 -25.87 47.04 -2.45
CA GLY A 11 -25.89 47.33 -1.02
C GLY A 11 -24.71 46.67 -0.32
N MET A 12 -24.09 47.32 0.67
CA MET A 12 -22.96 46.70 1.41
C MET A 12 -23.32 45.33 2.02
N ILE A 13 -24.59 45.14 2.39
CA ILE A 13 -25.12 43.86 2.89
C ILE A 13 -25.06 42.76 1.82
N GLU A 14 -25.33 43.09 0.56
CA GLU A 14 -25.33 42.12 -0.55
C GLU A 14 -23.93 41.55 -0.81
N ILE A 15 -22.92 42.40 -0.74
CA ILE A 15 -21.51 42.00 -0.86
C ILE A 15 -21.09 41.15 0.34
N LEU A 16 -21.50 41.53 1.57
CA LEU A 16 -21.19 40.75 2.77
C LEU A 16 -21.82 39.35 2.72
N VAL A 17 -23.06 39.24 2.25
CA VAL A 17 -23.74 37.94 2.07
C VAL A 17 -23.07 37.12 0.97
N ALA A 18 -22.69 37.73 -0.16
CA ALA A 18 -21.98 37.04 -1.23
C ALA A 18 -20.62 36.49 -0.76
N LEU A 19 -19.85 37.29 -0.01
CA LEU A 19 -18.58 36.86 0.58
C LEU A 19 -18.77 35.76 1.63
N LEU A 20 -19.82 35.82 2.43
CA LEU A 20 -20.15 34.76 3.40
C LEU A 20 -20.43 33.43 2.70
N ILE A 21 -21.26 33.43 1.67
CA ILE A 21 -21.59 32.22 0.89
C ILE A 21 -20.33 31.68 0.20
N LEU A 22 -19.52 32.56 -0.39
CA LEU A 22 -18.24 32.19 -1.01
C LEU A 22 -17.28 31.54 0.00
N ALA A 23 -17.15 32.11 1.19
CA ALA A 23 -16.29 31.56 2.24
C ALA A 23 -16.72 30.14 2.66
N ILE A 24 -18.03 29.91 2.86
CA ILE A 24 -18.57 28.59 3.17
C ILE A 24 -18.32 27.61 2.01
N GLY A 25 -18.53 28.06 0.77
CA GLY A 25 -18.28 27.25 -0.43
C GLY A 25 -16.83 26.81 -0.55
N ILE A 26 -15.87 27.71 -0.29
CA ILE A 26 -14.43 27.39 -0.34
C ILE A 26 -14.06 26.38 0.76
N LEU A 27 -14.55 26.56 1.99
CA LEU A 27 -14.28 25.61 3.08
C LEU A 27 -14.83 24.21 2.76
N GLY A 28 -16.04 24.13 2.18
CA GLY A 28 -16.60 22.87 1.70
C GLY A 28 -15.75 22.22 0.61
N PHE A 29 -15.30 23.01 -0.37
CA PHE A 29 -14.43 22.52 -1.44
C PHE A 29 -13.08 22.01 -0.92
N VAL A 30 -12.45 22.73 0.01
CA VAL A 30 -11.16 22.32 0.63
C VAL A 30 -11.32 20.99 1.39
N ALA A 31 -12.42 20.80 2.13
CA ALA A 31 -12.69 19.55 2.81
C ALA A 31 -12.81 18.37 1.83
N LEU A 32 -13.50 18.56 0.70
CA LEU A 32 -13.60 17.55 -0.36
C LEU A 32 -12.23 17.28 -1.01
N GLN A 33 -11.44 18.32 -1.26
CA GLN A 33 -10.10 18.19 -1.82
C GLN A 33 -9.18 17.39 -0.90
N TYR A 34 -9.26 17.59 0.42
CA TYR A 34 -8.49 16.83 1.40
C TYR A 34 -8.84 15.35 1.37
N ARG A 35 -10.14 15.01 1.36
CA ARG A 35 -10.60 13.61 1.25
C ARG A 35 -10.17 12.95 -0.06
N ALA A 36 -10.19 13.71 -1.16
CA ALA A 36 -9.74 13.22 -2.45
C ALA A 36 -8.23 12.90 -2.45
N LEU A 37 -7.41 13.70 -1.75
CA LEU A 37 -5.98 13.44 -1.59
C LEU A 37 -5.72 12.19 -0.74
N GLU A 38 -6.42 12.05 0.38
CA GLU A 38 -6.34 10.87 1.26
C GLU A 38 -6.67 9.58 0.48
N ALA A 39 -7.80 9.56 -0.25
CA ALA A 39 -8.20 8.43 -1.08
C ALA A 39 -7.20 8.14 -2.22
N SER A 40 -6.61 9.18 -2.83
CA SER A 40 -5.60 9.01 -3.88
C SER A 40 -4.29 8.43 -3.35
N SER A 41 -3.86 8.87 -2.17
CA SER A 41 -2.69 8.35 -1.48
C SER A 41 -2.88 6.87 -1.15
N GLU A 42 -4.03 6.51 -0.57
CA GLU A 42 -4.38 5.14 -0.23
C GLU A 42 -4.43 4.23 -1.46
N SER A 43 -5.07 4.70 -2.54
CA SER A 43 -5.09 3.98 -3.81
C SER A 43 -3.68 3.75 -4.37
N THR A 44 -2.77 4.69 -4.19
CA THR A 44 -1.39 4.58 -4.66
C THR A 44 -0.64 3.50 -3.88
N SER A 45 -0.71 3.51 -2.55
CA SER A 45 -0.11 2.48 -1.69
C SER A 45 -0.63 1.08 -2.05
N ARG A 46 -1.95 0.95 -2.26
CA ARG A 46 -2.56 -0.32 -2.66
C ARG A 46 -2.06 -0.82 -4.02
N VAL A 47 -1.91 0.06 -5.01
CA VAL A 47 -1.37 -0.31 -6.33
C VAL A 47 0.10 -0.73 -6.23
N GLN A 48 0.90 -0.03 -5.43
CA GLN A 48 2.29 -0.40 -5.17
C GLN A 48 2.37 -1.77 -4.49
N ALA A 49 1.57 -2.01 -3.44
CA ALA A 49 1.49 -3.29 -2.77
C ALA A 49 1.13 -4.44 -3.73
N ILE A 50 0.12 -4.26 -4.58
CA ILE A 50 -0.25 -5.27 -5.59
C ILE A 50 0.91 -5.52 -6.57
N THR A 51 1.60 -4.47 -6.99
CA THR A 51 2.71 -4.58 -7.96
C THR A 51 3.87 -5.36 -7.35
N ILE A 52 4.23 -5.08 -6.10
CA ILE A 52 5.28 -5.79 -5.39
C ILE A 52 4.89 -7.24 -5.13
N ALA A 53 3.65 -7.50 -4.69
CA ALA A 53 3.16 -8.85 -4.46
C ALA A 53 3.25 -9.70 -5.74
N ARG A 54 2.93 -9.11 -6.90
CA ARG A 54 3.11 -9.76 -8.20
C ARG A 54 4.58 -9.97 -8.55
N ASP A 55 5.44 -8.99 -8.30
CA ASP A 55 6.88 -9.10 -8.58
C ASP A 55 7.50 -10.29 -7.85
N ILE A 56 7.31 -10.37 -6.52
CA ILE A 56 7.86 -11.49 -5.74
C ILE A 56 7.19 -12.82 -6.07
N ALA A 57 5.88 -12.81 -6.35
CA ALA A 57 5.20 -14.01 -6.84
C ALA A 57 5.84 -14.51 -8.14
N GLU A 58 6.12 -13.64 -9.11
CA GLU A 58 6.76 -14.05 -10.36
C GLU A 58 8.20 -14.55 -10.15
N ARG A 59 8.97 -13.95 -9.24
CA ARG A 59 10.32 -14.45 -8.87
C ARG A 59 10.27 -15.86 -8.27
N ILE A 60 9.32 -16.09 -7.36
CA ILE A 60 9.04 -17.43 -6.82
C ILE A 60 8.62 -18.39 -7.94
N ARG A 61 7.90 -17.92 -8.98
CA ARG A 61 7.52 -18.74 -10.15
C ARG A 61 8.69 -19.25 -10.93
N VAL A 62 9.68 -18.39 -11.10
CA VAL A 62 10.88 -18.68 -11.88
C VAL A 62 11.77 -19.63 -11.09
N ASN A 63 11.86 -19.45 -9.77
CA ASN A 63 12.70 -20.24 -8.88
C ASN A 63 11.88 -21.07 -7.85
N ARG A 64 11.02 -21.96 -8.35
CA ARG A 64 10.11 -22.77 -7.51
C ARG A 64 10.85 -23.74 -6.58
N ASN A 65 12.04 -24.20 -6.98
CA ASN A 65 12.83 -25.16 -6.21
C ASN A 65 13.22 -24.60 -4.83
N SER A 66 13.33 -23.27 -4.72
CA SER A 66 13.71 -22.58 -3.49
C SER A 66 12.53 -21.93 -2.75
N LEU A 67 11.28 -22.37 -2.99
CA LEU A 67 10.08 -21.87 -2.30
C LEU A 67 10.23 -21.87 -0.76
N ALA A 68 10.85 -22.90 -0.19
CA ALA A 68 11.10 -22.98 1.25
C ALA A 68 12.03 -21.85 1.75
N VAL A 69 13.03 -21.46 0.96
CA VAL A 69 13.93 -20.35 1.30
C VAL A 69 13.17 -19.02 1.25
N TYR A 70 12.39 -18.79 0.20
CA TYR A 70 11.52 -17.61 0.11
C TYR A 70 10.58 -17.49 1.32
N SER A 71 9.85 -18.57 1.65
CA SER A 71 8.92 -18.59 2.77
C SER A 71 9.62 -18.30 4.10
N GLN A 72 10.74 -18.98 4.37
CA GLN A 72 11.50 -18.79 5.61
C GLN A 72 12.05 -17.37 5.75
N GLN A 73 12.62 -16.82 4.68
CA GLN A 73 13.24 -15.50 4.75
C GLN A 73 12.23 -14.35 4.76
N LEU A 74 11.11 -14.49 4.04
CA LEU A 74 10.03 -13.49 4.09
C LEU A 74 9.32 -13.48 5.45
N GLN A 75 9.36 -14.56 6.23
CA GLN A 75 8.81 -14.59 7.60
C GLN A 75 9.70 -13.92 8.65
N ASP A 76 10.99 -13.77 8.38
CA ASP A 76 11.96 -13.24 9.34
C ASP A 76 12.49 -11.88 8.89
N PRO A 77 12.04 -10.76 9.49
CA PRO A 77 12.51 -9.42 9.16
C PRO A 77 14.03 -9.21 9.27
N SER A 78 14.74 -10.07 10.02
CA SER A 78 16.20 -10.02 10.09
C SER A 78 16.88 -10.55 8.81
N LYS A 79 16.23 -11.49 8.12
CA LYS A 79 16.70 -12.08 6.85
C LYS A 79 16.35 -11.24 5.63
N GLN A 80 15.39 -10.32 5.77
CA GLN A 80 14.95 -9.43 4.69
C GLN A 80 15.94 -8.29 4.36
N LYS A 81 16.95 -8.03 5.20
CA LYS A 81 17.79 -6.82 5.10
C LYS A 81 19.01 -6.99 4.21
N ASP A 82 19.58 -8.18 4.19
CA ASP A 82 20.84 -8.48 3.55
C ASP A 82 20.73 -9.73 2.71
N PHE A 83 21.63 -9.84 1.73
CA PHE A 83 21.81 -11.03 0.93
C PHE A 83 23.27 -11.46 1.00
N VAL A 84 23.52 -12.76 0.84
CA VAL A 84 24.87 -13.33 0.88
C VAL A 84 25.64 -13.02 -0.42
N LYS A 85 24.95 -13.05 -1.57
CA LYS A 85 25.57 -12.96 -2.89
C LYS A 85 24.78 -12.05 -3.83
N ASN A 86 25.47 -11.22 -4.62
CA ASN A 86 24.83 -10.37 -5.61
C ASN A 86 24.65 -11.14 -6.92
N CYS A 87 23.43 -11.61 -7.18
CA CYS A 87 23.13 -12.44 -8.35
C CYS A 87 23.11 -11.67 -9.69
N PHE A 88 23.36 -10.34 -9.67
CA PHE A 88 23.64 -9.59 -10.89
C PHE A 88 25.11 -9.61 -11.31
N GLN A 89 26.02 -9.97 -10.39
CA GLN A 89 27.47 -9.92 -10.62
C GLN A 89 28.12 -11.30 -10.53
N ASP A 90 27.59 -12.16 -9.67
CA ASP A 90 28.14 -13.47 -9.41
C ASP A 90 27.18 -14.59 -9.82
N ASN A 91 27.71 -15.80 -10.08
CA ASN A 91 26.89 -16.99 -10.32
C ASN A 91 26.18 -17.45 -9.03
N CYS A 92 24.86 -17.38 -8.98
CA CYS A 92 24.06 -17.82 -7.83
C CYS A 92 23.51 -19.24 -8.00
N SER A 93 23.45 -19.98 -6.90
CA SER A 93 22.59 -21.16 -6.80
C SER A 93 21.13 -20.75 -6.66
N ASP A 94 20.19 -21.70 -6.83
CA ASP A 94 18.76 -21.45 -6.62
C ASP A 94 18.49 -20.82 -5.23
N THR A 95 19.20 -21.24 -4.19
CA THR A 95 19.02 -20.70 -2.83
C THR A 95 19.62 -19.30 -2.66
N ASP A 96 20.77 -19.02 -3.30
CA ASP A 96 21.38 -17.69 -3.28
C ASP A 96 20.52 -16.68 -4.05
N LEU A 97 19.89 -17.12 -5.14
CA LEU A 97 18.98 -16.30 -5.92
C LEU A 97 17.74 -15.93 -5.11
N ALA A 98 17.15 -16.89 -4.39
CA ALA A 98 16.02 -16.63 -3.51
C ALA A 98 16.35 -15.62 -2.40
N ASP A 99 17.52 -15.77 -1.76
CA ASP A 99 18.01 -14.85 -0.73
C ASP A 99 18.19 -13.43 -1.27
N PHE A 100 18.81 -13.31 -2.44
CA PHE A 100 18.97 -12.05 -3.15
C PHE A 100 17.64 -11.40 -3.53
N ASP A 101 16.71 -12.17 -4.07
CA ASP A 101 15.38 -11.71 -4.48
C ASP A 101 14.57 -11.19 -3.28
N VAL A 102 14.57 -11.92 -2.16
CA VAL A 102 13.90 -11.50 -0.93
C VAL A 102 14.48 -10.18 -0.42
N ALA A 103 15.81 -10.07 -0.32
CA ALA A 103 16.46 -8.85 0.14
C ALA A 103 16.21 -7.65 -0.80
N GLN A 104 16.16 -7.87 -2.12
CA GLN A 104 15.86 -6.82 -3.08
C GLN A 104 14.43 -6.31 -2.91
N VAL A 105 13.45 -7.23 -2.89
CA VAL A 105 12.03 -6.87 -2.76
C VAL A 105 11.75 -6.23 -1.41
N ALA A 106 12.30 -6.78 -0.31
CA ALA A 106 12.09 -6.23 1.02
C ALA A 106 12.71 -4.84 1.20
N LYS A 107 13.83 -4.53 0.54
CA LYS A 107 14.39 -3.17 0.46
C LYS A 107 13.43 -2.21 -0.25
N THR A 108 12.83 -2.63 -1.37
CA THR A 108 11.82 -1.81 -2.07
C THR A 108 10.59 -1.58 -1.20
N VAL A 109 10.06 -2.63 -0.58
CA VAL A 109 8.90 -2.58 0.34
C VAL A 109 9.15 -1.60 1.48
N SER A 110 10.29 -1.75 2.17
CA SER A 110 10.66 -0.90 3.31
C SER A 110 10.92 0.55 2.91
N SER A 111 11.46 0.82 1.72
CA SER A 111 11.64 2.19 1.19
C SER A 111 10.32 2.93 0.95
N LEU A 112 9.21 2.20 0.80
CA LEU A 112 7.86 2.73 0.64
C LEU A 112 7.08 2.77 1.97
N GLY A 113 7.73 2.47 3.10
CA GLY A 113 7.07 2.40 4.40
C GLY A 113 6.10 1.23 4.52
N MET A 114 6.30 0.18 3.73
CA MET A 114 5.48 -1.03 3.74
C MET A 114 6.23 -2.17 4.43
N THR A 115 5.51 -3.24 4.76
CA THR A 115 6.06 -4.51 5.26
C THR A 115 5.60 -5.66 4.39
N ILE A 116 6.43 -6.71 4.30
CA ILE A 116 6.13 -7.92 3.54
C ILE A 116 6.30 -9.15 4.44
N ASN A 117 5.45 -10.14 4.22
CA ASN A 117 5.54 -11.44 4.85
C ASN A 117 5.00 -12.53 3.92
N MET A 118 5.34 -13.77 4.18
CA MET A 118 4.82 -14.93 3.47
C MET A 118 4.36 -15.98 4.48
N VAL A 119 3.06 -16.17 4.62
CA VAL A 119 2.48 -17.12 5.58
C VAL A 119 1.63 -18.17 4.86
N ALA A 120 1.42 -19.32 5.50
CA ALA A 120 0.50 -20.31 4.97
C ALA A 120 -0.91 -19.70 4.82
N CYS A 121 -1.54 -19.90 3.67
CA CYS A 121 -2.89 -19.41 3.43
C CYS A 121 -3.89 -20.18 4.31
N PRO A 122 -4.78 -19.50 5.04
CA PRO A 122 -5.80 -20.14 5.87
C PRO A 122 -6.69 -21.11 5.07
N LYS A 123 -6.95 -22.31 5.61
CA LYS A 123 -7.85 -23.34 5.04
C LYS A 123 -7.53 -23.75 3.58
N THR A 124 -6.27 -23.75 3.18
CA THR A 124 -5.83 -24.26 1.86
C THR A 124 -4.98 -25.52 1.99
N ASN A 125 -4.82 -26.27 0.88
CA ASN A 125 -3.89 -27.40 0.78
C ASN A 125 -2.44 -26.91 0.67
N ASN A 126 -1.88 -26.37 1.76
CA ASN A 126 -0.47 -25.95 1.85
C ASN A 126 -0.03 -24.79 0.94
N ARG A 127 -0.97 -23.96 0.47
CA ARG A 127 -0.62 -22.79 -0.36
C ARG A 127 0.01 -21.70 0.49
N GLN A 128 0.89 -20.91 -0.13
CA GLN A 128 1.56 -19.79 0.53
C GLN A 128 0.90 -18.49 0.09
N CYS A 129 0.79 -17.55 1.02
CA CYS A 129 0.19 -16.24 0.78
C CYS A 129 1.23 -15.16 1.06
N ILE A 130 1.40 -14.26 0.11
CA ILE A 130 2.22 -13.06 0.26
C ILE A 130 1.34 -11.97 0.84
N TYR A 131 1.77 -11.37 1.94
CA TYR A 131 1.12 -10.26 2.62
C TYR A 131 1.98 -9.02 2.42
N ILE A 132 1.35 -7.93 1.99
CA ILE A 132 1.99 -6.60 1.96
C ILE A 132 1.09 -5.61 2.66
N ALA A 133 1.61 -4.98 3.70
CA ALA A 133 0.89 -4.04 4.55
C ALA A 133 1.58 -2.67 4.59
N TRP A 134 0.79 -1.61 4.79
CA TRP A 134 1.27 -0.23 4.91
C TRP A 134 0.55 0.50 6.04
N GLY A 135 1.01 1.71 6.37
CA GLY A 135 0.45 2.50 7.47
C GLY A 135 0.73 1.85 8.82
N ASP A 136 -0.28 1.77 9.68
CA ASP A 136 -0.17 1.16 11.01
C ASP A 136 -0.42 -0.36 11.01
N THR A 137 -0.55 -0.96 9.81
CA THR A 137 -0.82 -2.39 9.63
C THR A 137 0.49 -3.17 9.43
N SER A 138 0.60 -4.29 10.13
CA SER A 138 1.66 -5.28 9.97
C SER A 138 1.19 -6.40 9.03
N ALA A 139 2.11 -6.87 8.18
CA ALA A 139 1.87 -8.00 7.26
C ALA A 139 1.83 -9.34 8.03
N THR A 140 0.92 -9.50 8.97
CA THR A 140 0.86 -10.65 9.90
C THR A 140 -0.56 -11.18 10.00
N ASN A 141 -0.67 -12.45 10.37
CA ASN A 141 -1.93 -13.08 10.78
C ASN A 141 -1.89 -13.25 12.30
N GLY A 142 -2.83 -12.64 13.02
CA GLY A 142 -2.83 -12.64 14.47
C GLY A 142 -4.07 -11.97 15.08
N THR A 143 -4.01 -11.71 16.38
CA THR A 143 -5.09 -11.09 17.15
C THR A 143 -4.76 -9.67 17.59
N GLY A 144 -3.66 -9.10 17.11
CA GLY A 144 -3.22 -7.74 17.41
C GLY A 144 -4.00 -6.69 16.61
N ALA A 145 -4.07 -5.47 17.15
CA ALA A 145 -4.85 -4.37 16.58
C ALA A 145 -4.33 -3.82 15.23
N GLY A 146 -3.28 -4.41 14.66
CA GLY A 146 -2.71 -4.03 13.37
C GLY A 146 -2.39 -5.22 12.48
N ASP A 147 -2.87 -6.43 12.80
CA ASP A 147 -2.66 -7.60 11.94
C ASP A 147 -3.59 -7.54 10.73
N CYS A 148 -3.05 -7.86 9.54
CA CYS A 148 -3.79 -7.97 8.29
C CYS A 148 -5.01 -8.88 8.35
N THR A 149 -4.83 -10.03 9.01
CA THR A 149 -5.85 -11.05 9.14
C THR A 149 -5.89 -11.59 10.55
N GLN A 150 -7.05 -12.12 10.91
CA GLN A 150 -7.25 -12.97 12.07
C GLN A 150 -7.83 -14.30 11.57
N ASP A 151 -7.02 -15.35 11.63
CA ASP A 151 -7.34 -16.67 11.07
C ASP A 151 -7.71 -16.59 9.59
N THR A 152 -9.00 -16.67 9.26
CA THR A 152 -9.53 -16.63 7.89
C THR A 152 -10.20 -15.29 7.54
N SER A 153 -10.29 -14.35 8.48
CA SER A 153 -10.95 -13.06 8.27
C SER A 153 -9.93 -11.97 7.99
N TYR A 154 -10.26 -11.07 7.06
CA TYR A 154 -9.58 -9.78 6.95
C TYR A 154 -9.96 -8.90 8.15
N ASN A 155 -9.04 -8.06 8.60
CA ASN A 155 -9.32 -7.05 9.61
C ASN A 155 -9.75 -5.75 8.93
N ASP A 156 -10.98 -5.30 9.17
CA ASP A 156 -11.58 -4.17 8.44
C ASP A 156 -10.83 -2.83 8.60
N ASN A 157 -10.07 -2.67 9.69
CA ASN A 157 -9.26 -1.47 9.93
C ASN A 157 -7.83 -1.58 9.40
N SER A 158 -7.48 -2.71 8.79
CA SER A 158 -6.15 -2.97 8.27
C SER A 158 -6.00 -2.54 6.82
N THR A 159 -4.79 -2.10 6.50
CA THR A 159 -4.37 -1.61 5.19
C THR A 159 -3.34 -2.57 4.61
N CYS A 160 -3.84 -3.62 3.95
CA CYS A 160 -2.97 -4.59 3.30
C CYS A 160 -3.59 -5.39 2.15
N VAL A 161 -2.70 -6.00 1.37
CA VAL A 161 -3.01 -6.87 0.24
C VAL A 161 -2.48 -8.27 0.51
N ILE A 162 -3.27 -9.27 0.18
CA ILE A 162 -2.93 -10.69 0.29
C ILE A 162 -2.99 -11.29 -1.10
N MET A 163 -1.94 -11.99 -1.51
CA MET A 163 -1.86 -12.69 -2.78
C MET A 163 -1.50 -14.14 -2.55
N GLU A 164 -2.36 -15.05 -3.01
CA GLU A 164 -2.05 -16.47 -3.03
C GLU A 164 -0.96 -16.75 -4.08
N THR A 165 0.03 -17.56 -3.71
CA THR A 165 1.06 -18.10 -4.60
C THR A 165 1.08 -19.63 -4.50
N TYR A 166 1.59 -20.26 -5.56
CA TYR A 166 1.47 -21.69 -5.86
C TYR A 166 2.53 -22.57 -5.18
#